data_AF-X8DKP7-F1
#
_entry.id   AF-X8DKP7-F1
#
_cell.length_a   1.000
_cell.length_b   1.000
_cell.length_c   1.000
_cell.angle_alpha   90.00
_cell.angle_beta   90.00
_cell.angle_gamma   90.00
#
_symmetry.space_group_name_H-M   'P 1'
#
loop_
_entity.id
_entity.type
_entity.pdbx_description
1 polymer ?
#
loop_
_entity_poly.entity_id
_entity_poly.type
_entity_poly.pdbx_seq_one_letter_code
_entity_poly.pdbx_strand_id
1 'polypeptide(L)'
;MLLREGDARNVVDAYRYWTREAIIADIDKRRHPLHIAIENFGHDANIGAVVRTANAFAVDTVHIVGRRRWNRRGAMVTDRYQRLRHHDTTAELLDFAAAAGLTVVAVDNVPGAARLEQTGLPRHCLMVFGQEGPASLTKPKRVRR
;
A
#
# COMPACT_ATOMS: atom_id res chain seq x y z
N MET A 1 16.24 -0.83 27.65
CA MET A 1 17.41 -1.73 27.51
C MET A 1 17.51 -2.14 26.05
N LEU A 2 18.22 -1.34 25.26
CA LEU A 2 18.34 -1.48 23.80
C LEU A 2 19.80 -1.80 23.52
N LEU A 3 20.15 -3.07 23.30
CA LEU A 3 21.45 -3.52 22.75
C LEU A 3 21.47 -5.04 22.79
N ARG A 4 21.19 -5.71 21.66
CA ARG A 4 21.87 -6.95 21.23
C ARG A 4 21.40 -7.58 19.91
N GLU A 5 20.27 -7.16 19.32
CA GLU A 5 19.75 -7.74 18.07
C GLU A 5 19.41 -6.69 16.99
N GLY A 6 20.24 -5.67 16.84
CA GLY A 6 20.02 -4.61 15.85
C GLY A 6 20.24 -5.09 14.40
N ASP A 7 19.32 -4.76 13.48
CA ASP A 7 19.39 -5.24 12.09
C ASP A 7 20.60 -4.63 11.35
N ALA A 8 21.47 -5.50 10.84
CA ALA A 8 22.72 -5.14 10.16
C ALA A 8 22.58 -4.98 8.63
N ARG A 9 21.38 -5.18 8.06
CA ARG A 9 21.18 -5.23 6.60
C ARG A 9 20.66 -3.92 6.04
N ASN A 10 21.45 -3.20 5.22
CA ASN A 10 21.03 -2.10 4.32
C ASN A 10 19.80 -1.29 4.77
N VAL A 11 19.75 -0.88 6.04
CA VAL A 11 18.79 0.09 6.53
C VAL A 11 19.47 1.45 6.42
N VAL A 12 18.72 2.50 6.10
CA VAL A 12 19.22 3.88 6.11
C VAL A 12 19.99 4.12 7.42
N ASP A 13 21.16 4.77 7.35
CA ASP A 13 22.11 4.87 8.48
C ASP A 13 21.46 5.29 9.81
N ALA A 14 20.39 6.10 9.76
CA ALA A 14 19.60 6.54 10.92
C ALA A 14 18.97 5.41 11.75
N TYR A 15 18.76 4.22 11.17
CA TYR A 15 18.11 3.07 11.82
C TYR A 15 19.08 1.93 12.12
N ARG A 16 20.37 2.14 11.91
CA ARG A 16 21.39 1.14 12.22
C ARG A 16 21.30 0.77 13.69
N TYR A 17 21.34 -0.53 13.98
CA TYR A 17 21.24 -1.11 15.34
C TYR A 17 19.87 -1.04 16.02
N TRP A 18 18.84 -0.51 15.35
CA TRP A 18 17.48 -0.56 15.89
C TRP A 18 16.91 -1.97 15.69
N THR A 19 16.03 -2.39 16.62
CA THR A 19 15.21 -3.57 16.38
C THR A 19 14.17 -3.25 15.32
N ARG A 20 13.69 -4.28 14.63
CA ARG A 20 12.63 -4.12 13.63
C ARG A 20 11.40 -3.43 14.20
N GLU A 21 11.01 -3.78 15.42
CA GLU A 21 9.85 -3.24 16.12
C GLU A 21 10.03 -1.75 16.41
N ALA A 22 11.25 -1.33 16.79
CA ALA A 22 11.55 0.08 17.01
C ALA A 22 11.51 0.90 15.70
N ILE A 23 12.00 0.32 14.60
CA ILE A 23 11.92 0.95 13.26
C ILE A 23 10.45 1.11 12.85
N ILE A 24 9.64 0.06 13.01
CA ILE A 24 8.20 0.10 12.71
C ILE A 24 7.51 1.17 13.55
N ALA A 25 7.75 1.20 14.87
CA ALA A 25 7.15 2.17 15.78
C ALA A 25 7.54 3.61 15.43
N ASP A 26 8.74 3.85 14.92
CA ASP A 26 9.17 5.17 14.46
C ASP A 26 8.50 5.58 13.15
N ILE A 27 8.44 4.68 12.17
CA ILE A 27 7.70 4.90 10.92
C ILE A 27 6.22 5.18 11.19
N ASP A 28 5.62 4.46 12.14
CA ASP A 28 4.21 4.59 12.52
C ASP A 28 3.86 6.00 13.01
N LYS A 29 4.79 6.75 13.60
CA LYS A 29 4.57 8.14 14.05
C LYS A 29 4.30 9.11 12.90
N ARG A 30 4.69 8.75 11.68
CA ARG A 30 4.66 9.62 10.50
C ARG A 30 3.89 9.02 9.33
N ARG A 31 3.11 7.96 9.56
CA ARG A 31 2.29 7.37 8.49
C ARG A 31 1.23 8.34 8.01
N HIS A 32 1.08 8.42 6.70
CA HIS A 32 -0.07 9.07 6.09
C HIS A 32 -1.24 8.07 6.08
N PRO A 33 -2.48 8.52 6.34
CA PRO A 33 -3.68 7.66 6.33
C PRO A 33 -4.12 7.24 4.92
N LEU A 34 -3.17 7.22 3.98
CA LEU A 34 -3.31 6.70 2.63
C LEU A 34 -3.16 5.18 2.70
N HIS A 35 -4.06 4.47 2.05
CA HIS A 35 -4.00 3.04 1.81
C HIS A 35 -3.83 2.77 0.31
N ILE A 36 -3.11 1.71 -0.03
CA ILE A 36 -2.91 1.29 -1.42
C ILE A 36 -3.42 -0.14 -1.59
N ALA A 37 -4.21 -0.42 -2.62
CA ALA A 37 -4.60 -1.78 -3.00
C ALA A 37 -4.02 -2.20 -4.35
N ILE A 38 -3.60 -3.45 -4.43
CA ILE A 38 -3.05 -4.07 -5.64
C ILE A 38 -3.73 -5.42 -5.86
N GLU A 39 -4.27 -5.62 -7.05
CA GLU A 39 -4.89 -6.89 -7.46
C GLU A 39 -3.83 -7.88 -7.95
N ASN A 40 -3.86 -9.10 -7.41
CA ASN A 40 -2.92 -10.19 -7.71
C ASN A 40 -3.64 -11.41 -8.31
N PHE A 41 -4.27 -11.24 -9.48
CA PHE A 41 -5.09 -12.27 -10.13
C PHE A 41 -4.36 -13.09 -11.21
N GLY A 42 -3.17 -12.67 -11.66
CA GLY A 42 -2.49 -13.31 -12.79
C GLY A 42 -0.98 -13.36 -12.62
N HIS A 43 -0.27 -12.53 -13.38
CA HIS A 43 1.18 -12.36 -13.25
C HIS A 43 1.53 -11.59 -11.99
N ASP A 44 2.66 -11.96 -11.38
CA ASP A 44 3.30 -11.26 -10.27
C ASP A 44 3.61 -9.83 -10.72
N ALA A 45 2.62 -8.94 -10.56
CA ALA A 45 2.74 -7.54 -10.87
C ALA A 45 3.91 -6.96 -10.06
N ASN A 46 4.34 -5.74 -10.34
CA ASN A 46 5.42 -5.07 -9.61
C ASN A 46 5.09 -4.77 -8.12
N ILE A 47 4.34 -5.64 -7.41
CA ILE A 47 3.91 -5.59 -6.01
C ILE A 47 5.09 -5.25 -5.11
N GLY A 48 6.24 -5.89 -5.31
CA GLY A 48 7.45 -5.55 -4.55
C GLY A 48 7.86 -4.08 -4.70
N ALA A 49 7.87 -3.54 -5.92
CA ALA A 49 8.18 -2.13 -6.14
C ALA A 49 7.10 -1.21 -5.53
N VAL A 50 5.82 -1.59 -5.60
CA VAL A 50 4.74 -0.83 -4.96
C VAL A 50 4.90 -0.82 -3.44
N VAL A 51 5.20 -1.97 -2.82
CA VAL A 51 5.47 -2.08 -1.38
C VAL A 51 6.65 -1.22 -0.97
N ARG A 52 7.74 -1.23 -1.77
CA ARG A 52 8.92 -0.38 -1.54
C ARG A 52 8.56 1.10 -1.57
N THR A 53 7.84 1.53 -2.60
CA THR A 53 7.37 2.91 -2.74
C THR A 53 6.45 3.29 -1.60
N ALA A 54 5.48 2.45 -1.26
CA ALA A 54 4.54 2.70 -0.17
C ALA A 54 5.26 2.85 1.19
N ASN A 55 6.26 2.02 1.46
CA ASN A 55 7.10 2.15 2.65
C ASN A 55 7.89 3.47 2.66
N ALA A 56 8.49 3.85 1.53
CA ALA A 56 9.25 5.09 1.40
C ALA A 56 8.39 6.33 1.67
N PHE A 57 7.14 6.32 1.21
CA PHE A 57 6.16 7.37 1.46
C PHE A 57 5.39 7.20 2.77
N ALA A 58 5.74 6.27 3.65
CA ALA A 58 5.02 6.02 4.90
C ALA A 58 3.48 5.89 4.72
N VAL A 59 3.04 5.22 3.65
CA VAL A 59 1.64 4.81 3.45
C VAL A 59 1.19 3.98 4.64
N ASP A 60 -0.05 4.13 5.09
CA ASP A 60 -0.55 3.38 6.25
C ASP A 60 -0.46 1.87 6.02
N THR A 61 -1.20 1.36 5.04
CA THR A 61 -1.29 -0.07 4.75
C THR A 61 -1.33 -0.35 3.24
N VAL A 62 -0.62 -1.40 2.82
CA VAL A 62 -0.75 -1.98 1.47
C VAL A 62 -1.64 -3.22 1.52
N HIS A 63 -2.66 -3.22 0.68
CA HIS A 63 -3.66 -4.25 0.54
C HIS A 63 -3.36 -5.09 -0.70
N ILE A 64 -3.25 -6.40 -0.54
CA ILE A 64 -3.05 -7.35 -1.63
C ILE A 64 -4.34 -8.15 -1.78
N VAL A 65 -4.95 -8.07 -2.97
CA VAL A 65 -6.22 -8.75 -3.27
C VAL A 65 -5.96 -10.00 -4.11
N GLY A 66 -6.61 -11.11 -3.81
CA GLY A 66 -6.50 -12.35 -4.59
C GLY A 66 -5.37 -13.25 -4.12
N ARG A 67 -4.37 -13.55 -4.96
CA ARG A 67 -3.32 -14.51 -4.58
C ARG A 67 -2.46 -14.00 -3.41
N ARG A 68 -2.29 -14.82 -2.38
CA ARG A 68 -1.44 -14.50 -1.20
C ARG A 68 0.06 -14.49 -1.49
N ARG A 69 0.50 -15.33 -2.43
CA ARG A 69 1.91 -15.44 -2.81
C ARG A 69 2.24 -14.42 -3.90
N TRP A 70 3.34 -13.72 -3.70
CA TRP A 70 3.89 -12.71 -4.62
C TRP A 70 5.41 -12.61 -4.45
N ASN A 71 6.10 -12.05 -5.44
CA ASN A 71 7.55 -11.95 -5.51
C ASN A 71 8.06 -10.74 -4.71
N ARG A 72 8.65 -11.04 -3.55
CA ARG A 72 9.17 -10.02 -2.62
C ARG A 72 10.50 -9.41 -3.01
N ARG A 73 11.20 -9.92 -4.05
CA ARG A 73 12.53 -9.39 -4.44
C ARG A 73 12.51 -7.89 -4.72
N GLY A 74 11.47 -7.40 -5.39
CA GLY A 74 11.32 -5.97 -5.68
C GLY A 74 11.07 -5.08 -4.45
N ALA A 75 10.64 -5.66 -3.32
CA ALA A 75 10.41 -4.92 -2.08
C ALA A 75 11.71 -4.51 -1.39
N MET A 76 12.85 -5.12 -1.76
CA MET A 76 14.14 -4.84 -1.11
C MET A 76 14.05 -4.93 0.42
N VAL A 77 13.32 -5.95 0.93
CA VAL A 77 13.11 -6.23 2.36
C VAL A 77 12.22 -5.21 3.10
N THR A 78 11.75 -4.15 2.43
CA THR A 78 10.86 -3.15 3.05
C THR A 78 9.48 -3.71 3.42
N ASP A 79 9.09 -4.85 2.85
CA ASP A 79 7.89 -5.59 3.24
C ASP A 79 7.89 -5.98 4.72
N ARG A 80 9.05 -6.01 5.37
CA ARG A 80 9.17 -6.26 6.81
C ARG A 80 8.76 -5.06 7.67
N TYR A 81 8.85 -3.85 7.15
CA TYR A 81 8.52 -2.61 7.87
C TYR A 81 7.18 -2.03 7.43
N GLN A 82 6.68 -2.46 6.27
CA GLN A 82 5.38 -2.04 5.76
C GLN A 82 4.23 -2.88 6.34
N ARG A 83 3.10 -2.23 6.65
CA ARG A 83 1.88 -2.94 7.00
C ARG A 83 1.27 -3.54 5.74
N LEU A 84 1.15 -4.87 5.72
CA LEU A 84 0.54 -5.61 4.62
C LEU A 84 -0.75 -6.27 5.11
N ARG A 85 -1.83 -6.08 4.36
CA ARG A 85 -3.09 -6.77 4.59
C ARG A 85 -3.51 -7.53 3.34
N HIS A 86 -3.97 -8.75 3.52
CA HIS A 86 -4.44 -9.58 2.43
C HIS A 86 -5.98 -9.67 2.46
N HIS A 87 -6.57 -9.72 1.27
CA HIS A 87 -8.01 -9.89 1.03
C HIS A 87 -8.18 -10.95 -0.05
N ASP A 88 -9.10 -11.89 0.13
CA ASP A 88 -9.35 -12.93 -0.87
C ASP A 88 -10.11 -12.35 -2.08
N THR A 89 -10.95 -11.34 -1.85
CA THR A 89 -11.77 -10.71 -2.89
C THR A 89 -11.76 -9.18 -2.83
N THR A 90 -12.13 -8.54 -3.94
CA THR A 90 -12.32 -7.09 -3.99
C THR A 90 -13.48 -6.64 -3.08
N ALA A 91 -14.50 -7.47 -2.87
CA ALA A 91 -15.60 -7.16 -1.95
C ALA A 91 -15.10 -6.99 -0.51
N GLU A 92 -14.27 -7.92 -0.03
CA GLU A 92 -13.67 -7.83 1.32
C GLU A 92 -12.81 -6.56 1.50
N LEU A 93 -12.09 -6.15 0.45
CA LEU A 93 -11.35 -4.90 0.46
C LEU A 93 -12.27 -3.69 0.63
N LEU A 94 -13.42 -3.68 -0.06
CA LEU A 94 -14.38 -2.59 0.01
C LEU A 94 -15.08 -2.54 1.37
N ASP A 95 -15.38 -3.69 1.97
CA ASP A 95 -15.92 -3.78 3.32
C ASP A 95 -14.92 -3.22 4.34
N PHE A 96 -13.63 -3.55 4.19
CA PHE A 96 -12.58 -2.94 5.00
C PHE A 96 -12.55 -1.41 4.82
N ALA A 97 -12.59 -0.92 3.58
CA ALA A 97 -12.53 0.51 3.31
C ALA A 97 -13.71 1.24 3.95
N ALA A 98 -14.93 0.69 3.85
CA ALA A 98 -16.12 1.24 4.49
C ALA A 98 -15.97 1.26 6.03
N ALA A 99 -15.55 0.15 6.64
CA ALA A 99 -15.34 0.06 8.08
C ALA A 99 -14.25 1.00 8.60
N ALA A 100 -13.21 1.24 7.79
CA ALA A 100 -12.10 2.15 8.12
C ALA A 100 -12.38 3.63 7.76
N GLY A 101 -13.56 3.94 7.19
CA GLY A 101 -13.90 5.31 6.77
C GLY A 101 -13.05 5.84 5.61
N LEU A 102 -12.54 4.95 4.75
CA LEU A 102 -11.67 5.31 3.63
C LEU A 102 -12.48 5.62 2.37
N THR A 103 -12.15 6.73 1.72
CA THR A 103 -12.70 7.01 0.39
C THR A 103 -11.95 6.19 -0.66
N VAL A 104 -12.67 5.36 -1.42
CA VAL A 104 -12.06 4.54 -2.47
C VAL A 104 -11.84 5.37 -3.74
N VAL A 105 -10.60 5.37 -4.23
CA VAL A 105 -10.16 6.05 -5.44
C VAL A 105 -9.58 5.01 -6.39
N ALA A 106 -10.18 4.85 -7.56
CA ALA A 106 -9.66 3.94 -8.57
C ALA A 106 -8.63 4.66 -9.44
N VAL A 107 -7.44 4.08 -9.56
CA VAL A 107 -6.38 4.60 -10.42
C VAL A 107 -6.30 3.77 -11.70
N ASP A 108 -6.73 4.35 -12.80
CA ASP A 108 -6.90 3.66 -14.08
C ASP A 108 -6.67 4.62 -15.26
N ASN A 109 -6.25 4.10 -16.40
CA ASN A 109 -5.95 4.86 -17.61
C ASN A 109 -7.12 4.86 -18.61
N VAL A 110 -8.36 4.76 -18.10
CA VAL A 110 -9.57 4.78 -18.94
C VAL A 110 -9.91 6.19 -19.45
N PRO A 111 -10.54 6.31 -20.63
CA PRO A 111 -11.10 7.56 -21.11
C PRO A 111 -12.06 8.18 -20.07
N GLY A 112 -11.93 9.48 -19.82
CA GLY A 112 -12.77 10.20 -18.85
C GLY A 112 -12.25 10.23 -17.40
N ALA A 113 -11.16 9.53 -17.07
CA ALA A 113 -10.53 9.64 -15.74
C ALA A 113 -9.86 11.01 -15.56
N ALA A 114 -10.00 11.62 -14.37
CA ALA A 114 -9.37 12.90 -14.06
C ALA A 114 -7.84 12.74 -13.90
N ARG A 115 -7.04 13.75 -14.26
CA ARG A 115 -5.59 13.69 -14.02
C ARG A 115 -5.33 13.71 -12.52
N LEU A 116 -4.53 12.76 -12.01
CA LEU A 116 -4.18 12.71 -10.59
C LEU A 116 -3.58 14.04 -10.11
N GLU A 117 -2.74 14.65 -10.94
CA GLU A 117 -2.04 15.91 -10.67
C GLU A 117 -2.99 17.11 -10.48
N GLN A 118 -4.22 17.03 -11.01
CA GLN A 118 -5.23 18.08 -10.96
C GLN A 118 -6.39 17.72 -10.02
N THR A 119 -6.30 16.58 -9.34
CA THR A 119 -7.39 16.05 -8.52
C THR A 119 -7.05 16.17 -7.05
N GLY A 120 -7.87 16.92 -6.29
CA GLY A 120 -7.83 16.88 -4.83
C GLY A 120 -8.19 15.49 -4.34
N LEU A 121 -7.21 14.80 -3.74
CA LEU A 121 -7.40 13.48 -3.12
C LEU A 121 -7.82 13.64 -1.65
N PRO A 122 -8.78 12.84 -1.16
CA PRO A 122 -9.10 12.80 0.26
C PRO A 122 -7.88 12.33 1.06
N ARG A 123 -7.66 12.93 2.23
CA ARG A 123 -6.57 12.52 3.13
C ARG A 123 -6.69 11.06 3.54
N HIS A 124 -7.91 10.61 3.86
CA HIS A 124 -8.25 9.24 4.24
C HIS A 124 -8.80 8.50 3.03
N CYS A 125 -7.92 7.92 2.21
CA CYS A 125 -8.32 7.23 0.99
C CYS A 125 -7.62 5.90 0.78
N LEU A 126 -8.29 5.04 0.03
CA LEU A 126 -7.77 3.80 -0.51
C LEU A 126 -7.60 3.97 -2.02
N MET A 127 -6.37 4.02 -2.51
CA MET A 127 -6.08 4.03 -3.94
C MET A 127 -5.97 2.59 -4.45
N VAL A 128 -6.84 2.21 -5.38
CA VAL A 128 -6.90 0.87 -5.96
C VAL A 128 -6.22 0.88 -7.33
N PHE A 129 -5.22 0.01 -7.51
CA PHE A 129 -4.52 -0.22 -8.77
C PHE A 129 -4.85 -1.63 -9.28
N GLY A 130 -5.46 -1.72 -10.45
CA GLY A 130 -5.94 -2.99 -11.03
C GLY A 130 -6.10 -2.91 -12.54
N GLN A 131 -6.34 -4.05 -13.20
CA GLN A 131 -6.61 -4.10 -14.65
C GLN A 131 -8.05 -3.75 -15.01
N GLU A 132 -8.97 -3.88 -14.06
CA GLU A 132 -10.36 -3.42 -14.17
C GLU A 132 -10.72 -2.82 -12.81
N GLY A 133 -10.65 -1.49 -12.66
CA GLY A 133 -11.07 -0.85 -11.40
C GLY A 133 -12.50 -1.31 -11.02
N PRO A 134 -12.85 -1.48 -9.73
CA PRO A 134 -14.05 -2.22 -9.33
C PRO A 134 -15.29 -1.69 -10.05
N ALA A 135 -15.81 -2.47 -11.00
CA ALA A 135 -16.92 -2.05 -11.86
C ALA A 135 -18.22 -1.84 -11.06
N SER A 136 -18.29 -2.40 -9.83
CA SER A 136 -19.45 -2.37 -8.94
C SER A 136 -19.48 -1.18 -7.98
N LEU A 137 -18.48 -0.30 -7.96
CA LEU A 137 -18.52 0.88 -7.09
C LEU A 137 -19.48 1.91 -7.68
N THR A 138 -20.52 2.28 -6.93
CA THR A 138 -21.56 3.20 -7.39
C THR A 138 -21.04 4.62 -7.63
N LYS A 139 -19.91 5.06 -7.04
CA LYS A 139 -19.22 6.35 -7.32
C LYS A 139 -17.72 6.40 -6.89
N PRO A 140 -16.79 5.58 -7.42
CA PRO A 140 -15.38 5.78 -7.12
C PRO A 140 -14.89 7.02 -7.89
N LYS A 141 -14.12 7.89 -7.23
CA LYS A 141 -13.35 8.89 -7.99
C LYS A 141 -12.33 8.13 -8.84
N ARG A 142 -12.38 8.30 -10.16
CA ARG A 142 -11.43 7.71 -11.11
C ARG A 142 -10.37 8.73 -11.48
N VAL A 143 -9.12 8.37 -11.25
CA VAL A 143 -7.95 9.20 -11.59
C VAL A 143 -7.00 8.41 -12.48
N ARG A 144 -6.35 9.08 -13.43
CA ARG A 144 -5.28 8.51 -14.25
C ARG A 144 -3.92 8.99 -13.77
N ARG A 145 -2.91 8.12 -13.96
CA ARG A 145 -1.50 8.46 -13.65
C ARG A 145 -1.05 9.72 -14.37
#